data_AF-U5BXD5-F1
#
_entry.id   AF-U5BXD5-F1
#
_cell.length_a   1.000
_cell.length_b   1.000
_cell.length_c   1.000
_cell.angle_alpha   90.00
_cell.angle_beta   90.00
_cell.angle_gamma   90.00
#
_symmetry.space_group_name_H-M   'P 1'
#
loop_
_entity.id
_entity.type
_entity.pdbx_description
1 polymer ?
#
loop_
_entity_poly.entity_id
_entity_poly.type
_entity_poly.pdbx_seq_one_letter_code
_entity_poly.pdbx_strand_id
1 'polypeptide(L)'
;MAKEKSNFEEVESILQDIGTKIEHLIEKGAEATGEAKVEIENKINALRENKTTLEEEFKKAKEKMEQAYQEKREEIEPNLQESKKHFLNALEQIKLAIKALFEKK
;
A
#
# COMPACT_ATOMS: atom_id res chain seq x y z
N MET A 1 -2.96 10.85 -2.08
CA MET A 1 -3.62 9.55 -2.36
C MET A 1 -2.81 8.63 -3.29
N ALA A 2 -1.89 9.12 -4.13
CA ALA A 2 -1.04 8.25 -4.97
C ALA A 2 0.18 7.63 -4.24
N LYS A 3 0.68 8.29 -3.18
CA LYS A 3 1.94 7.90 -2.51
C LYS A 3 1.83 6.67 -1.60
N GLU A 4 0.70 6.43 -0.94
CA GLU A 4 0.55 5.28 -0.04
C GLU A 4 0.32 3.97 -0.80
N LYS A 5 -0.46 3.97 -1.89
CA LYS A 5 -0.64 2.78 -2.74
C LYS A 5 0.68 2.27 -3.31
N SER A 6 1.57 3.20 -3.71
CA SER A 6 2.91 2.90 -4.21
C SER A 6 3.77 2.10 -3.22
N ASN A 7 3.69 2.39 -1.92
CA ASN A 7 4.54 1.73 -0.93
C ASN A 7 4.09 0.30 -0.64
N PHE A 8 2.78 0.03 -0.67
CA PHE A 8 2.25 -1.33 -0.51
C PHE A 8 2.53 -2.18 -1.74
N GLU A 9 2.41 -1.61 -2.95
CA GLU A 9 2.80 -2.28 -4.21
C GLU A 9 4.29 -2.59 -4.25
N GLU A 10 5.15 -1.70 -3.71
CA GLU A 10 6.59 -1.93 -3.62
C GLU A 10 6.93 -3.08 -2.65
N VAL A 11 6.24 -3.17 -1.52
CA VAL A 11 6.41 -4.30 -0.58
C VAL A 11 5.89 -5.61 -1.17
N GLU A 12 4.76 -5.61 -1.89
CA GLU A 12 4.27 -6.78 -2.64
C GLU A 12 5.28 -7.24 -3.69
N SER A 13 5.89 -6.31 -4.43
CA SER A 13 6.94 -6.62 -5.40
C SER A 13 8.16 -7.26 -4.73
N ILE A 14 8.57 -6.76 -3.56
CA ILE A 14 9.69 -7.34 -2.80
C ILE A 14 9.35 -8.77 -2.32
N LEU A 15 8.12 -9.00 -1.86
CA LEU A 15 7.66 -10.33 -1.42
C LEU A 15 7.58 -11.33 -2.58
N GLN A 16 7.20 -10.88 -3.78
CA GLN A 16 7.27 -11.68 -5.00
C GLN A 16 8.70 -12.02 -5.38
N ASP A 17 9.60 -11.03 -5.40
CA ASP A 17 11.01 -11.22 -5.72
C ASP A 17 11.69 -12.20 -4.75
N ILE A 18 11.36 -12.12 -3.45
CA ILE A 18 11.83 -13.09 -2.46
C ILE A 18 11.30 -14.48 -2.77
N GLY A 19 10.03 -14.60 -3.19
CA GLY A 19 9.43 -15.86 -3.65
C GLY A 19 10.19 -16.48 -4.82
N THR A 20 10.45 -15.70 -5.86
CA THR A 20 11.20 -16.14 -7.05
C THR A 20 12.64 -16.53 -6.70
N LYS A 21 13.30 -15.80 -5.80
CA LYS A 21 14.64 -16.16 -5.31
C LYS A 21 14.64 -17.47 -4.52
N ILE A 22 13.60 -17.73 -3.73
CA ILE A 22 13.42 -19.01 -3.03
C ILE A 22 13.29 -20.15 -4.05
N GLU A 23 12.45 -20.01 -5.08
CA GLU A 23 12.29 -21.01 -6.13
C GLU A 23 13.62 -21.30 -6.86
N HIS A 24 14.36 -20.25 -7.22
CA HIS A 24 15.66 -20.38 -7.86
C HIS A 24 16.70 -21.08 -6.96
N LEU A 25 16.66 -20.82 -5.65
CA LEU A 25 17.51 -21.52 -4.69
C LEU A 25 17.09 -22.99 -4.50
N ILE A 26 15.80 -23.30 -4.56
CA ILE A 26 15.29 -24.68 -4.53
C ILE A 26 15.81 -25.46 -5.74
N GLU A 27 15.75 -24.88 -6.93
CA GLU A 27 16.30 -25.47 -8.16
C GLU A 27 17.80 -25.76 -8.03
N LYS A 28 18.58 -24.78 -7.57
CA LYS A 28 20.02 -24.94 -7.32
C LYS A 28 20.32 -25.97 -6.23
N GLY A 29 19.50 -26.04 -5.19
CA GLY A 29 19.62 -27.02 -4.12
C GLY A 29 19.29 -28.44 -4.56
N ALA A 30 18.40 -28.60 -5.55
CA ALA A 30 18.07 -29.89 -6.15
C ALA A 30 19.22 -30.45 -6.99
N GLU A 31 19.99 -29.58 -7.65
CA GLU A 31 21.19 -29.94 -8.42
C GLU A 31 22.44 -30.09 -7.55
N ALA A 32 22.48 -29.48 -6.37
CA ALA A 32 23.59 -29.56 -5.43
C ALA A 32 23.60 -30.87 -4.62
N THR A 33 24.80 -31.38 -4.32
CA THR A 33 25.00 -32.57 -3.48
C THR A 33 25.92 -32.28 -2.29
N GLY A 34 25.77 -33.02 -1.19
CA GLY A 34 26.61 -32.88 0.01
C GLY A 34 26.36 -31.60 0.81
N GLU A 35 27.43 -31.01 1.37
CA GLU A 35 27.35 -29.82 2.25
C GLU A 35 26.73 -28.59 1.57
N ALA A 36 26.92 -28.43 0.25
CA ALA A 36 26.34 -27.33 -0.51
C ALA A 36 24.80 -27.38 -0.52
N LYS A 37 24.22 -28.59 -0.53
CA LYS A 37 22.76 -28.77 -0.44
C LYS A 37 22.22 -28.32 0.91
N VAL A 38 22.91 -28.68 2.00
CA VAL A 38 22.52 -28.32 3.37
C VAL A 38 22.59 -26.80 3.58
N GLU A 39 23.61 -26.13 3.05
CA GLU A 39 23.72 -24.68 3.14
C GLU A 39 22.62 -23.96 2.33
N ILE A 40 22.26 -24.49 1.16
CA ILE A 40 21.18 -23.95 0.32
C ILE A 40 19.82 -24.16 1.00
N GLU A 41 19.55 -25.34 1.57
CA GLU A 41 18.32 -25.62 2.32
C GLU A 41 18.17 -24.70 3.55
N ASN A 42 19.25 -24.45 4.29
CA ASN A 42 19.24 -23.52 5.41
C ASN A 42 18.92 -22.08 4.98
N LYS A 43 19.49 -21.63 3.85
CA LYS A 43 19.18 -20.31 3.27
C LYS A 43 17.72 -20.21 2.81
N ILE A 44 17.18 -21.28 2.21
CA ILE A 44 15.77 -21.35 1.81
C ILE A 44 14.86 -21.23 3.03
N ASN A 45 15.15 -21.97 4.10
CA ASN A 45 14.33 -21.94 5.32
C ASN A 45 14.36 -20.56 5.98
N ALA A 46 15.54 -19.94 6.09
CA ALA A 46 15.66 -18.59 6.62
C ALA A 46 14.89 -17.55 5.78
N LEU A 47 14.92 -17.67 4.44
CA LEU A 47 14.16 -16.78 3.56
C LEU A 47 12.64 -17.00 3.67
N ARG A 48 12.20 -18.25 3.86
CA ARG A 48 10.78 -18.58 4.08
C ARG A 48 10.26 -18.03 5.40
N GLU A 49 11.00 -18.20 6.49
CA GLU A 49 10.62 -17.63 7.79
C GLU A 49 10.52 -16.10 7.71
N ASN A 50 11.56 -15.45 7.18
CA ASN A 50 11.56 -13.99 7.04
C ASN A 50 10.40 -13.49 6.15
N LYS A 51 10.11 -14.20 5.05
CA LYS A 51 8.96 -13.88 4.19
C LYS A 51 7.64 -14.00 4.95
N THR A 52 7.46 -15.06 5.72
CA THR A 52 6.22 -15.33 6.47
C THR A 52 5.99 -14.25 7.53
N THR A 53 7.02 -13.89 8.28
CA THR A 53 6.96 -12.79 9.25
C THR A 53 6.62 -11.46 8.58
N LEU A 54 7.25 -11.16 7.43
CA LEU A 54 7.01 -9.92 6.71
C LEU A 54 5.59 -9.85 6.12
N GLU A 55 5.06 -10.96 5.61
CA GLU A 55 3.67 -11.06 5.13
C GLU A 55 2.66 -10.84 6.27
N GLU A 56 2.90 -11.39 7.46
CA GLU A 56 2.04 -11.17 8.62
C GLU A 56 2.05 -9.72 9.10
N GLU A 57 3.22 -9.10 9.18
CA GLU A 57 3.37 -7.69 9.57
C GLU A 57 2.71 -6.76 8.55
N PHE A 58 2.91 -7.04 7.26
CA PHE A 58 2.29 -6.30 6.18
C PHE A 58 0.77 -6.40 6.21
N LYS A 59 0.22 -7.61 6.43
CA LYS A 59 -1.22 -7.83 6.57
C LYS A 59 -1.78 -7.05 7.76
N LYS A 60 -1.14 -7.12 8.93
CA LYS A 60 -1.55 -6.37 10.13
C LYS A 60 -1.48 -4.85 9.90
N ALA A 61 -0.46 -4.37 9.20
CA ALA A 61 -0.32 -2.96 8.87
C ALA A 61 -1.43 -2.48 7.93
N LYS A 62 -1.72 -3.27 6.88
CA LYS A 62 -2.81 -3.00 5.93
C LYS A 62 -4.17 -2.96 6.60
N GLU A 63 -4.47 -3.97 7.42
CA GLU A 63 -5.73 -4.05 8.19
C GLU A 63 -5.90 -2.85 9.13
N LYS A 64 -4.86 -2.47 9.88
CA LYS A 64 -4.90 -1.28 10.74
C LYS A 64 -5.11 0.02 9.95
N MET A 65 -4.47 0.15 8.79
CA MET A 65 -4.62 1.34 7.94
C MET A 65 -6.04 1.43 7.39
N GLU A 66 -6.59 0.30 6.94
CA GLU A 66 -7.93 0.20 6.37
C GLU A 66 -9.01 0.43 7.43
N GLN A 67 -8.83 -0.09 8.65
CA GLN A 67 -9.67 0.21 9.80
C GLN A 67 -9.62 1.69 10.19
N ALA A 68 -8.43 2.29 10.33
CA ALA A 68 -8.31 3.72 10.64
C ALA A 68 -8.92 4.60 9.54
N TYR A 69 -8.87 4.16 8.28
CA TYR A 69 -9.50 4.86 7.16
C TYR A 69 -11.02 4.73 7.20
N GLN A 70 -11.55 3.55 7.52
CA GLN A 70 -12.98 3.28 7.69
C GLN A 70 -13.55 4.06 8.89
N GLU A 71 -12.92 4.00 10.06
CA GLU A 71 -13.36 4.74 11.26
C GLU A 71 -13.36 6.25 11.01
N LYS A 72 -12.30 6.81 10.42
CA LYS A 72 -12.29 8.23 10.03
C LYS A 72 -13.33 8.54 8.97
N ARG A 73 -13.63 7.60 8.08
CA ARG A 73 -14.62 7.83 7.04
C ARG A 73 -16.04 7.76 7.59
N GLU A 74 -16.35 6.88 8.54
CA GLU A 74 -17.64 6.80 9.24
C GLU A 74 -17.86 8.01 10.18
N GLU A 75 -16.83 8.51 10.87
CA GLU A 75 -16.93 9.74 11.68
C GLU A 75 -17.10 11.00 10.82
N ILE A 76 -16.47 11.03 9.64
CA ILE A 76 -16.43 12.24 8.81
C ILE A 76 -17.52 12.21 7.73
N GLU A 77 -18.09 11.06 7.34
CA GLU A 77 -19.09 10.95 6.26
C GLU A 77 -20.30 11.90 6.36
N PRO A 78 -20.96 12.08 7.53
CA PRO A 78 -22.05 13.04 7.63
C PRO A 78 -21.57 14.49 7.42
N ASN A 79 -20.41 14.85 7.98
CA ASN A 79 -19.84 16.20 7.86
C ASN A 79 -19.15 16.45 6.50
N LEU A 80 -18.64 15.43 5.81
CA LEU A 80 -17.92 15.57 4.54
C LEU A 80 -18.89 15.85 3.39
N GLN A 81 -20.08 15.26 3.41
CA GLN A 81 -21.12 15.52 2.41
C GLN A 81 -21.68 16.94 2.56
N GLU A 82 -21.95 17.38 3.79
CA GLU A 82 -22.34 18.77 4.06
C GLU A 82 -21.22 19.75 3.68
N SER A 83 -19.98 19.47 4.09
CA SER A 83 -18.83 20.32 3.79
C SER A 83 -18.53 20.41 2.30
N LYS A 84 -18.70 19.32 1.52
CA LYS A 84 -18.57 19.35 0.06
C LYS A 84 -19.62 20.24 -0.59
N LYS A 85 -20.87 20.19 -0.11
CA LYS A 85 -21.96 21.03 -0.63
C LYS A 85 -21.70 22.52 -0.34
N HIS A 86 -21.26 22.83 0.87
CA HIS A 86 -20.85 24.20 1.23
C HIS A 86 -19.62 24.68 0.45
N PHE A 87 -18.64 23.81 0.24
CA PHE A 87 -17.43 24.12 -0.53
C PHE A 87 -17.72 24.37 -2.01
N LEU A 88 -18.57 23.56 -2.64
CA LEU A 88 -19.00 23.79 -4.03
C LEU A 88 -19.76 25.12 -4.17
N ASN A 89 -20.68 25.40 -3.24
CA ASN A 89 -21.41 26.66 -3.23
C ASN A 89 -20.48 27.86 -3.00
N ALA A 90 -19.48 27.74 -2.12
CA ALA A 90 -18.49 28.78 -1.89
C ALA A 90 -17.63 29.03 -3.14
N LEU A 91 -17.18 27.97 -3.83
CA LEU A 91 -16.43 28.09 -5.08
C LEU A 91 -17.27 28.72 -6.20
N GLU A 92 -18.55 28.39 -6.28
CA GLU A 92 -19.46 28.97 -7.26
C GLU A 92 -19.71 30.46 -6.99
N GLN A 93 -19.88 30.85 -5.73
CA GLN A 93 -19.98 32.26 -5.32
C GLN A 93 -18.69 33.03 -5.60
N ILE A 94 -17.52 32.44 -5.33
CA ILE A 94 -16.22 33.04 -5.66
C ILE A 94 -16.09 33.23 -7.18
N LYS A 95 -16.48 32.24 -7.98
CA LYS A 95 -16.45 32.33 -9.45
C LYS A 95 -17.37 33.42 -9.98
N LEU A 96 -18.57 33.55 -9.42
CA LEU A 96 -19.53 34.61 -9.77
C LEU A 96 -19.03 36.00 -9.37
N ALA A 97 -18.46 36.14 -8.17
CA ALA A 97 -17.88 37.40 -7.69
C ALA A 97 -16.68 37.82 -8.56
N ILE A 98 -15.80 36.89 -8.91
CA ILE A 98 -14.70 37.13 -9.85
C ILE A 98 -15.26 37.55 -11.21
N LYS A 99 -16.24 36.82 -11.77
CA LYS A 99 -16.84 37.15 -13.06
C LYS A 99 -17.48 38.55 -13.07
N ALA A 100 -18.21 38.91 -12.01
CA ALA A 100 -18.82 40.23 -11.86
C ALA A 100 -17.79 41.38 -11.73
N LEU A 101 -16.62 41.10 -11.13
CA LEU A 101 -15.51 42.06 -11.09
C LEU A 101 -14.83 42.23 -12.46
N PHE A 102 -14.80 41.19 -13.30
CA PHE A 102 -14.19 41.24 -14.63
C PHE A 102 -15.15 41.66 -15.76
N GLU A 103 -16.47 41.53 -15.60
CA GLU A 103 -17.47 42.04 -16.57
C GLU A 103 -17.79 43.53 -16.40
N LYS A 104 -17.32 44.17 -15.33
CA LYS A 104 -17.50 45.62 -15.08
C LYS A 104 -16.38 46.50 -15.67
N LYS A 105 -15.62 46.00 -16.63
CA LYS A 105 -14.54 46.73 -17.30
C LYS A 105 -14.82 46.98 -18.77
#